data_AF-A0AAP5H481-F1
#
_entry.id   AF-A0AAP5H481-F1
#
_cell.length_a   1.000
_cell.length_b   1.000
_cell.length_c   1.000
_cell.angle_alpha   90.00
_cell.angle_beta   90.00
_cell.angle_gamma   90.00
#
_symmetry.space_group_name_H-M   'P 1'
#
loop_
_entity.id
_entity.type
_entity.pdbx_description
1 polymer ?
#
loop_
_entity_poly.entity_id
_entity_poly.type
_entity_poly.pdbx_seq_one_letter_code
_entity_poly.pdbx_strand_id
1 'polypeptide(L)'
;MPQIAEVHLRRDKMTKYSGYFDLHANLRSFLNFSFDKSMNRKYWGDFFELADQIAEIVKPRYGVTHISWRAVTPWHTEKERIHKWMNLSSYPVPVKFLPNGPLGLGMRTFLSGDILEMFGKNVIINTPAYIKELSWGGIRIDLVDDPWESDLEHLLERWLEVMEYLNKAEVIAVPNFEDNMGVTCNPNSKWKEYLRK
;
A
#
# COMPACT_ATOMS: atom_id res chain seq x y z
N MET A 1 4.01 22.82 -26.72
CA MET A 1 4.25 22.52 -25.30
C MET A 1 5.27 21.39 -25.23
N PRO A 2 6.30 21.46 -24.39
CA PRO A 2 7.24 20.36 -24.22
C PRO A 2 6.53 19.16 -23.60
N GLN A 3 6.80 17.96 -24.12
CA GLN A 3 6.42 16.70 -23.49
C GLN A 3 7.49 16.40 -22.43
N ILE A 4 7.12 16.44 -21.15
CA ILE A 4 8.01 15.98 -20.08
C ILE A 4 8.08 14.46 -20.21
N ALA A 5 9.27 13.94 -20.51
CA ALA A 5 9.51 12.52 -20.71
C ALA A 5 9.46 11.74 -19.38
N GLU A 6 9.15 10.46 -19.50
CA GLU A 6 9.12 9.50 -18.40
C GLU A 6 10.54 9.22 -17.88
N VAL A 7 10.69 9.03 -16.55
CA VAL A 7 11.93 8.56 -15.95
C VAL A 7 11.82 7.05 -15.74
N HIS A 8 12.66 6.28 -16.44
CA HIS A 8 12.78 4.82 -16.31
C HIS A 8 14.12 4.47 -15.69
N LEU A 9 14.10 3.85 -14.51
CA LEU A 9 15.31 3.34 -13.85
C LEU A 9 15.31 1.82 -13.89
N ARG A 10 16.41 1.22 -14.35
CA ARG A 10 16.59 -0.23 -14.36
C ARG A 10 18.00 -0.59 -13.94
N ARG A 11 18.12 -1.63 -13.13
CA ARG A 11 19.39 -2.26 -12.79
C ARG A 11 19.24 -3.78 -12.85
N ASP A 12 20.14 -4.44 -13.56
CA ASP A 12 20.11 -5.89 -13.80
C ASP A 12 21.24 -6.66 -13.08
N LYS A 13 22.19 -5.95 -12.46
CA LYS A 13 23.30 -6.51 -11.66
C LYS A 13 23.19 -6.11 -10.20
N MET A 14 23.30 -7.08 -9.28
CA MET A 14 23.26 -6.93 -7.81
C MET A 14 22.08 -6.06 -7.30
N THR A 15 21.11 -6.68 -6.65
CA THR A 15 19.84 -6.06 -6.23
C THR A 15 19.11 -5.47 -7.45
N LYS A 16 18.52 -6.37 -8.26
CA LYS A 16 17.81 -5.99 -9.48
C LYS A 16 16.56 -5.18 -9.14
N TYR A 17 16.33 -4.11 -9.89
CA TYR A 17 15.13 -3.30 -9.73
C TYR A 17 14.68 -2.68 -11.06
N SER A 18 13.42 -2.27 -11.07
CA SER A 18 12.84 -1.39 -12.09
C SER A 18 11.97 -0.33 -11.41
N GLY A 19 12.02 0.90 -11.90
CA GLY A 19 11.11 1.95 -11.47
C GLY A 19 10.72 2.85 -12.63
N TYR A 20 9.49 3.33 -12.61
CA TYR A 20 8.98 4.24 -13.63
C TYR A 20 7.91 5.18 -13.06
N PHE A 21 7.75 6.32 -13.71
CA PHE A 21 6.63 7.23 -13.51
C PHE A 21 5.63 7.01 -14.63
N ASP A 22 4.37 6.89 -14.26
CA ASP A 22 3.26 7.02 -15.19
C ASP A 22 2.56 8.34 -14.87
N LEU A 23 2.71 9.30 -15.78
CA LEU A 23 2.22 10.67 -15.64
C LEU A 23 1.06 10.89 -16.60
N HIS A 24 -0.05 10.21 -16.36
CA HIS A 24 -1.30 10.53 -17.02
C HIS A 24 -1.88 11.86 -16.49
N ALA A 25 -2.51 12.66 -17.35
CA ALA A 25 -3.20 13.91 -16.98
C ALA A 25 -4.46 13.71 -16.11
N ASN A 26 -4.58 12.58 -15.40
CA ASN A 26 -5.69 12.23 -14.55
C ASN A 26 -5.20 11.74 -13.17
N LEU A 27 -6.15 11.43 -12.29
CA LEU A 27 -5.91 11.00 -10.90
C LEU A 27 -5.21 9.62 -10.76
N ARG A 28 -4.73 9.03 -11.86
CA ARG A 28 -4.05 7.73 -11.88
C ARG A 28 -2.54 7.85 -12.00
N SER A 29 -1.98 9.07 -11.99
CA SER A 29 -0.53 9.26 -11.98
C SER A 29 0.11 8.51 -10.81
N PHE A 30 1.22 7.81 -11.06
CA PHE A 30 1.92 7.07 -10.02
C PHE A 30 3.41 6.92 -10.26
N LEU A 31 4.11 6.65 -9.18
CA LEU A 31 5.49 6.20 -9.17
C LEU A 31 5.51 4.76 -8.66
N ASN A 32 6.11 3.86 -9.45
CA ASN A 32 6.32 2.48 -9.03
C ASN A 32 7.81 2.16 -8.98
N PHE A 33 8.23 1.46 -7.94
CA PHE A 33 9.53 0.82 -7.83
C PHE A 33 9.35 -0.62 -7.38
N SER A 34 10.00 -1.55 -8.07
CA SER A 34 9.91 -2.98 -7.78
C SER A 34 11.31 -3.57 -7.74
N PHE A 35 11.57 -4.38 -6.72
CA PHE A 35 12.81 -5.11 -6.53
C PHE A 35 12.59 -6.59 -6.83
N ASP A 36 13.60 -7.24 -7.38
CA ASP A 36 13.54 -8.68 -7.66
C ASP A 36 13.52 -9.48 -6.35
N LYS A 37 12.74 -10.58 -6.34
CA LYS A 37 12.60 -11.50 -5.20
C LYS A 37 13.92 -12.08 -4.67
N SER A 38 15.01 -11.99 -5.44
CA SER A 38 16.36 -12.39 -5.01
C SER A 38 17.08 -11.35 -4.13
N MET A 39 16.46 -10.21 -3.84
CA MET A 39 17.02 -9.20 -2.94
C MET A 39 17.29 -9.80 -1.55
N ASN A 40 18.54 -9.71 -1.11
CA ASN A 40 18.95 -10.23 0.19
C ASN A 40 18.29 -9.46 1.34
N ARG A 41 17.84 -10.18 2.38
CA ARG A 41 17.17 -9.62 3.57
C ARG A 41 17.96 -8.47 4.23
N LYS A 42 19.28 -8.50 4.20
CA LYS A 42 20.11 -7.42 4.79
C LYS A 42 19.86 -6.03 4.17
N TYR A 43 19.26 -5.97 2.97
CA TYR A 43 18.92 -4.72 2.29
C TYR A 43 17.46 -4.32 2.48
N TRP A 44 16.65 -5.11 3.22
CA TRP A 44 15.24 -4.78 3.40
C TRP A 44 15.06 -3.50 4.20
N GLY A 45 15.91 -3.22 5.19
CA GLY A 45 15.94 -1.91 5.87
C GLY A 45 16.16 -0.76 4.87
N ASP A 46 17.18 -0.87 4.02
CA ASP A 46 17.48 0.13 2.98
C ASP A 46 16.30 0.34 2.01
N PHE A 47 15.53 -0.72 1.72
CA PHE A 47 14.33 -0.62 0.88
C PHE A 47 13.24 0.24 1.54
N PHE A 48 13.01 0.10 2.84
CA PHE A 48 12.06 0.93 3.58
C PHE A 48 12.58 2.35 3.79
N GLU A 49 13.89 2.54 3.97
CA GLU A 49 14.51 3.86 4.01
C GLU A 49 14.34 4.59 2.68
N LEU A 50 14.60 3.92 1.56
CA LEU A 50 14.38 4.46 0.21
C LEU A 50 12.92 4.88 0.02
N ALA A 51 11.97 4.09 0.53
CA ALA A 51 10.55 4.45 0.46
C ALA A 51 10.24 5.75 1.24
N ASP A 52 10.82 5.93 2.43
CA ASP A 52 10.68 7.18 3.20
C ASP A 52 11.28 8.37 2.45
N GLN A 53 12.48 8.21 1.86
CA GLN A 53 13.14 9.25 1.08
C GLN A 53 12.33 9.64 -0.16
N ILE A 54 11.76 8.67 -0.88
CA ILE A 54 10.87 8.92 -2.01
C ILE A 54 9.62 9.66 -1.53
N ALA A 55 8.98 9.19 -0.46
CA ALA A 55 7.75 9.79 0.07
C ALA A 55 7.95 11.25 0.50
N GLU A 56 9.10 11.58 1.09
CA GLU A 56 9.45 12.96 1.47
C GLU A 56 9.55 13.90 0.26
N ILE A 57 10.04 13.38 -0.88
CA ILE A 57 10.18 14.14 -2.12
C ILE A 57 8.83 14.27 -2.84
N VAL A 58 8.14 13.15 -3.06
CA VAL A 58 6.95 13.10 -3.94
C VAL A 58 5.65 13.41 -3.20
N LYS A 59 5.63 13.32 -1.86
CA LYS A 59 4.50 13.65 -0.98
C LYS A 59 3.20 12.96 -1.43
N PRO A 60 3.17 11.62 -1.46
CA PRO A 60 2.07 10.89 -2.06
C PRO A 60 0.78 11.08 -1.28
N ARG A 61 -0.35 11.20 -1.99
CA ARG A 61 -1.71 11.13 -1.41
C ARG A 61 -1.98 9.75 -0.80
N TYR A 62 -1.46 8.72 -1.46
CA TYR A 62 -1.46 7.33 -1.03
C TYR A 62 -0.18 6.65 -1.50
N GLY A 63 0.52 5.97 -0.60
CA GLY A 63 1.74 5.22 -0.92
C GLY A 63 1.83 3.93 -0.12
N VAL A 64 2.45 2.89 -0.68
CA VAL A 64 2.56 1.57 -0.04
C VAL A 64 3.97 1.04 -0.25
N THR A 65 4.54 0.46 0.80
CA THR A 65 5.78 -0.30 0.77
C THR A 65 5.53 -1.66 1.42
N HIS A 66 5.92 -2.72 0.73
CA HIS A 66 5.55 -4.08 1.11
C HIS A 66 6.52 -5.11 0.54
N ILE A 67 6.77 -6.16 1.31
CA ILE A 67 7.49 -7.35 0.88
C ILE A 67 6.44 -8.42 0.63
N SER A 68 6.33 -8.90 -0.61
CA SER A 68 5.34 -9.93 -0.95
C SER A 68 5.91 -11.32 -0.78
N TRP A 69 5.33 -12.09 0.13
CA TRP A 69 5.56 -13.54 0.20
C TRP A 69 4.66 -14.27 -0.79
N ARG A 70 5.08 -15.47 -1.21
CA ARG A 70 4.27 -16.29 -2.13
C ARG A 70 2.98 -16.74 -1.43
N ALA A 71 1.84 -16.23 -1.88
CA ALA A 71 0.53 -16.71 -1.44
C ALA A 71 0.11 -18.00 -2.17
N VAL A 72 -0.65 -18.85 -1.48
CA VAL A 72 -1.23 -20.09 -2.02
C VAL A 72 -2.45 -19.74 -2.89
N THR A 73 -2.62 -20.42 -4.02
CA THR A 73 -3.73 -20.24 -4.96
C THR A 73 -4.08 -21.57 -5.66
N PRO A 74 -5.33 -22.07 -5.57
CA PRO A 74 -6.42 -21.56 -4.72
C PRO A 74 -6.08 -21.64 -3.23
N TRP A 75 -6.68 -20.80 -2.39
CA TRP A 75 -6.54 -20.95 -0.93
C TRP A 75 -7.54 -21.97 -0.39
N HIS A 76 -7.19 -22.64 0.71
CA HIS A 76 -8.00 -23.64 1.38
C HIS A 76 -8.26 -23.31 2.85
N THR A 77 -7.49 -22.38 3.41
CA THR A 77 -7.61 -21.93 4.79
C THR A 77 -7.85 -20.43 4.88
N GLU A 78 -8.41 -20.00 6.02
CA GLU A 78 -8.62 -18.58 6.31
C GLU A 78 -7.28 -17.81 6.34
N LYS A 79 -6.22 -18.41 6.91
CA LYS A 79 -4.88 -17.82 6.94
C LYS A 79 -4.34 -17.57 5.53
N GLU A 80 -4.52 -18.51 4.61
CA GLU A 80 -4.12 -18.35 3.20
C GLU A 80 -4.95 -17.27 2.49
N ARG A 81 -6.26 -17.20 2.75
CA ARG A 81 -7.13 -16.13 2.24
C ARG A 81 -6.65 -14.75 2.68
N ILE A 82 -6.38 -14.59 3.97
CA ILE A 82 -5.90 -13.34 4.57
C ILE A 82 -4.54 -12.95 4.01
N HIS A 83 -3.59 -13.89 3.94
CA HIS A 83 -2.27 -13.63 3.35
C HIS A 83 -2.39 -13.14 1.91
N LYS A 84 -3.29 -13.72 1.14
CA LYS A 84 -3.54 -13.26 -0.23
C LYS A 84 -4.17 -11.88 -0.29
N TRP A 85 -5.08 -11.57 0.63
CA TRP A 85 -5.65 -10.23 0.73
C TRP A 85 -4.60 -9.19 1.13
N MET A 86 -3.77 -9.46 2.14
CA MET A 86 -2.66 -8.58 2.55
C MET A 86 -1.71 -8.30 1.38
N ASN A 87 -1.30 -9.34 0.65
CA ASN A 87 -0.52 -9.16 -0.56
C ASN A 87 -1.26 -8.29 -1.57
N LEU A 88 -2.55 -8.53 -1.83
CA LEU A 88 -3.33 -7.72 -2.78
C LEU A 88 -3.38 -6.23 -2.38
N SER A 89 -3.54 -5.95 -1.08
CA SER A 89 -3.58 -4.59 -0.54
C SER A 89 -2.30 -3.81 -0.84
N SER A 90 -1.20 -4.52 -1.07
CA SER A 90 0.09 -3.95 -1.45
C SER A 90 0.30 -3.69 -2.93
N TYR A 91 -0.66 -4.04 -3.80
CA TYR A 91 -0.60 -3.69 -5.22
C TYR A 91 -1.33 -2.35 -5.42
N PRO A 92 -0.63 -1.20 -5.31
CA PRO A 92 -1.16 0.05 -5.81
C PRO A 92 -1.11 -0.04 -7.34
N VAL A 93 -2.14 -0.63 -7.92
CA VAL A 93 -2.41 -0.36 -9.32
C VAL A 93 -3.29 0.89 -9.28
N PRO A 94 -2.87 2.04 -9.81
CA PRO A 94 -3.70 3.25 -9.84
C PRO A 94 -5.03 3.00 -10.57
N VAL A 95 -5.04 2.01 -11.45
CA VAL A 95 -6.24 1.44 -12.09
C VAL A 95 -7.25 0.95 -11.04
N LYS A 96 -6.82 0.43 -9.90
CA LYS A 96 -7.68 -0.07 -8.80
C LYS A 96 -7.84 0.92 -7.65
N PHE A 97 -6.84 1.77 -7.38
CA PHE A 97 -6.94 2.75 -6.29
C PHE A 97 -8.06 3.76 -6.55
N LEU A 98 -8.12 4.38 -7.74
CA LEU A 98 -9.16 5.37 -8.02
C LEU A 98 -10.59 4.76 -7.99
N PRO A 99 -10.88 3.60 -8.60
CA PRO A 99 -12.24 3.04 -8.57
C PRO A 99 -12.67 2.51 -7.20
N ASN A 100 -11.74 2.06 -6.36
CA ASN A 100 -12.08 1.31 -5.14
C ASN A 100 -11.66 1.99 -3.84
N GLY A 101 -10.71 2.92 -3.88
CA GLY A 101 -10.01 3.42 -2.71
C GLY A 101 -8.91 2.47 -2.22
N PRO A 102 -8.42 2.67 -0.98
CA PRO A 102 -7.44 1.78 -0.36
C PRO A 102 -7.94 0.34 -0.31
N LEU A 103 -7.19 -0.61 -0.88
CA LEU A 103 -7.55 -2.04 -0.83
C LEU A 103 -7.18 -2.71 0.50
N GLY A 104 -6.50 -1.98 1.37
CA GLY A 104 -5.94 -2.38 2.66
C GLY A 104 -4.61 -1.66 2.86
N LEU A 105 -3.87 -2.00 3.90
CA LEU A 105 -2.54 -1.47 4.14
C LEU A 105 -1.44 -2.38 3.59
N GLY A 106 -0.31 -1.77 3.22
CA GLY A 106 0.97 -2.47 3.10
C GLY A 106 1.62 -2.71 4.46
N MET A 107 2.90 -3.12 4.44
CA MET A 107 3.70 -3.18 5.68
C MET A 107 3.98 -1.76 6.21
N ARG A 108 4.18 -0.83 5.28
CA ARG A 108 4.21 0.61 5.48
C ARG A 108 3.25 1.26 4.49
N THR A 109 2.44 2.19 4.97
CA THR A 109 1.48 2.95 4.15
C THR A 109 1.61 4.43 4.44
N PHE A 110 1.55 5.26 3.40
CA PHE A 110 1.53 6.71 3.49
C PHE A 110 0.15 7.23 3.09
N LEU A 111 -0.41 8.14 3.89
CA LEU A 111 -1.69 8.82 3.61
C LEU A 111 -1.55 10.32 3.80
N SER A 112 -2.12 11.11 2.90
CA SER A 112 -2.07 12.57 3.02
C SER A 112 -3.16 13.30 2.22
N GLY A 113 -3.17 14.62 2.37
CA GLY A 113 -4.00 15.52 1.59
C GLY A 113 -5.49 15.22 1.75
N ASP A 114 -6.22 15.37 0.65
CA ASP A 114 -7.66 15.17 0.60
C ASP A 114 -8.12 13.74 0.94
N ILE A 115 -7.29 12.71 0.70
CA ILE A 115 -7.60 11.33 1.10
C ILE A 115 -7.57 11.20 2.62
N LEU A 116 -6.55 11.77 3.27
CA LEU A 116 -6.45 11.78 4.73
C LEU A 116 -7.58 12.62 5.37
N GLU A 117 -7.90 13.77 4.77
CA GLU A 117 -9.00 14.63 5.22
C GLU A 117 -10.36 13.92 5.11
N MET A 118 -10.63 13.24 3.99
CA MET A 118 -11.87 12.52 3.74
C MET A 118 -12.12 11.42 4.78
N PHE A 119 -11.09 10.64 5.15
CA PHE A 119 -11.25 9.60 6.17
C PHE A 119 -11.22 10.16 7.61
N GLY A 120 -10.66 11.36 7.77
CA GLY A 120 -10.50 12.03 9.05
C GLY A 120 -9.19 11.65 9.72
N LYS A 121 -8.30 12.62 9.91
CA LYS A 121 -6.99 12.43 10.55
C LYS A 121 -7.09 11.66 11.88
N ASN A 122 -8.07 12.00 12.71
CA ASN A 122 -8.29 11.36 14.01
C ASN A 122 -8.62 9.87 13.91
N VAL A 123 -9.30 9.43 12.84
CA VAL A 123 -9.53 8.00 12.60
C VAL A 123 -8.19 7.32 12.31
N ILE A 124 -7.38 7.92 11.43
CA ILE A 124 -6.12 7.31 11.00
C ILE A 124 -5.10 7.21 12.14
N ILE A 125 -4.90 8.26 12.94
CA ILE A 125 -3.92 8.26 14.05
C ILE A 125 -4.29 7.29 15.19
N ASN A 126 -5.56 6.91 15.32
CA ASN A 126 -6.04 5.98 16.35
C ASN A 126 -6.05 4.52 15.86
N THR A 127 -5.58 4.26 14.63
CA THR A 127 -5.38 2.91 14.13
C THR A 127 -4.40 2.17 15.04
N PRO A 128 -4.61 0.89 15.39
CA PRO A 128 -3.73 0.11 16.27
C PRO A 128 -2.44 -0.34 15.53
N ALA A 129 -1.69 0.64 15.06
CA ALA A 129 -0.47 0.53 14.25
C ALA A 129 0.57 1.54 14.76
N TYR A 130 1.79 1.45 14.23
CA TYR A 130 2.83 2.44 14.51
C TYR A 130 2.60 3.65 13.60
N ILE A 131 2.22 4.77 14.21
CA ILE A 131 1.87 6.00 13.51
C ILE A 131 3.01 7.00 13.63
N LYS A 132 3.41 7.57 12.50
CA LYS A 132 4.34 8.70 12.44
C LYS A 132 3.77 9.82 11.59
N GLU A 133 3.60 10.99 12.19
CA GLU A 133 3.28 12.21 11.45
C GLU A 133 4.50 12.70 10.68
N LEU A 134 4.28 13.16 9.44
CA LEU A 134 5.32 13.60 8.53
C LEU A 134 5.34 15.13 8.43
N SER A 135 6.52 15.69 8.18
CA SER A 135 6.77 17.14 8.08
C SER A 135 5.84 17.86 7.10
N TRP A 136 5.40 17.16 6.06
CA TRP A 136 4.57 17.64 4.97
C TRP A 136 3.07 17.38 5.17
N GLY A 137 2.65 17.00 6.38
CA GLY A 137 1.24 16.80 6.76
C GLY A 137 0.67 15.42 6.43
N GLY A 138 1.49 14.51 5.91
CA GLY A 138 1.14 13.10 5.74
C GLY A 138 1.27 12.28 7.02
N ILE A 139 0.76 11.05 6.97
CA ILE A 139 0.91 10.04 8.01
C ILE A 139 1.57 8.80 7.40
N ARG A 140 2.59 8.28 8.08
CA ARG A 140 3.15 6.95 7.86
C ARG A 140 2.51 5.98 8.87
N ILE A 141 2.03 4.86 8.38
CA ILE A 141 1.42 3.78 9.14
C ILE A 141 2.24 2.52 8.91
N ASP A 142 2.90 2.04 9.96
CA ASP A 142 3.65 0.78 9.94
C ASP A 142 2.91 -0.27 10.78
N LEU A 143 2.80 -1.51 10.29
CA LEU A 143 2.11 -2.58 11.03
C LEU A 143 2.80 -2.93 12.36
N VAL A 144 4.12 -2.80 12.37
CA VAL A 144 5.06 -2.96 13.49
C VAL A 144 6.16 -1.89 13.35
N ASP A 145 6.97 -1.66 14.38
CA ASP A 145 7.99 -0.59 14.38
C ASP A 145 9.01 -0.74 13.24
N ASP A 146 9.58 -1.94 13.09
CA ASP A 146 10.51 -2.31 12.02
C ASP A 146 9.92 -3.45 11.16
N PRO A 147 9.06 -3.15 10.15
CA PRO A 147 8.36 -4.19 9.40
C PRO A 147 9.28 -5.20 8.71
N TRP A 148 10.48 -4.79 8.31
CA TRP A 148 11.45 -5.66 7.63
C TRP A 148 12.13 -6.67 8.55
N GLU A 149 12.07 -6.51 9.88
CA GLU A 149 12.61 -7.48 10.83
C GLU A 149 11.61 -8.56 11.25
N SER A 150 10.31 -8.31 11.03
CA SER A 150 9.24 -9.23 11.39
C SER A 150 9.11 -10.41 10.42
N ASP A 151 8.62 -11.54 10.93
CA ASP A 151 8.15 -12.64 10.09
C ASP A 151 6.71 -12.41 9.59
N LEU A 152 6.31 -13.22 8.62
CA LEU A 152 4.99 -13.15 7.99
C LEU A 152 3.84 -13.43 8.96
N GLU A 153 4.03 -14.34 9.92
CA GLU A 153 2.95 -14.73 10.83
C GLU A 153 2.59 -13.57 11.74
N HIS A 154 3.59 -12.94 12.36
CA HIS A 154 3.38 -11.75 13.18
C HIS A 154 2.81 -10.58 12.35
N LEU A 155 3.31 -10.37 11.13
CA LEU A 155 2.78 -9.33 10.23
C LEU A 155 1.31 -9.56 9.88
N LEU A 156 0.89 -10.80 9.64
CA LEU A 156 -0.51 -11.13 9.34
C LEU A 156 -1.43 -10.87 10.53
N GLU A 157 -1.00 -11.24 11.73
CA GLU A 157 -1.75 -10.97 12.97
C GLU A 157 -1.96 -9.46 13.18
N ARG A 158 -0.87 -8.68 13.08
CA ARG A 158 -0.93 -7.21 13.19
C ARG A 158 -1.78 -6.60 12.09
N TRP A 159 -1.65 -7.09 10.87
CA TRP A 159 -2.43 -6.61 9.73
C TRP A 159 -3.92 -6.83 9.94
N LEU A 160 -4.35 -7.99 10.44
CA LEU A 160 -5.76 -8.27 10.73
C LEU A 160 -6.35 -7.32 11.76
N GLU A 161 -5.64 -7.10 12.87
CA GLU A 161 -6.08 -6.18 13.93
C GLU A 161 -6.28 -4.76 13.40
N VAL A 162 -5.32 -4.27 12.62
CA VAL A 162 -5.38 -2.95 11.99
C VAL A 162 -6.53 -2.87 10.98
N MET A 163 -6.68 -3.88 10.14
CA MET A 163 -7.72 -3.92 9.14
C MET A 163 -9.12 -4.02 9.76
N GLU A 164 -9.29 -4.73 10.89
CA GLU A 164 -10.56 -4.75 11.60
C GLU A 164 -11.00 -3.34 12.02
N TYR A 165 -10.08 -2.55 12.58
CA TYR A 165 -10.34 -1.15 12.94
C TYR A 165 -10.70 -0.31 11.71
N LEU A 166 -9.88 -0.38 10.65
CA LEU A 166 -10.07 0.43 9.45
C LEU A 166 -11.32 0.07 8.65
N ASN A 167 -11.72 -1.21 8.66
CA ASN A 167 -12.98 -1.65 8.06
C ASN A 167 -14.18 -1.09 8.82
N LYS A 168 -14.17 -1.13 10.16
CA LYS A 168 -15.23 -0.52 11.00
C LYS A 168 -15.35 0.99 10.76
N ALA A 169 -14.23 1.65 10.49
CA ALA A 169 -14.20 3.08 10.17
C ALA A 169 -14.48 3.42 8.69
N GLU A 170 -14.79 2.42 7.87
CA GLU A 170 -15.05 2.54 6.41
C GLU A 170 -13.89 3.21 5.64
N VAL A 171 -12.64 2.87 5.98
CA VAL A 171 -11.45 3.38 5.28
C VAL A 171 -11.08 2.49 4.09
N ILE A 172 -11.23 1.18 4.24
CA ILE A 172 -10.81 0.19 3.24
C ILE A 172 -11.96 -0.16 2.28
N ALA A 173 -11.62 -0.51 1.05
CA ALA A 173 -12.51 -1.09 0.07
C ALA A 173 -13.12 -2.41 0.58
N VAL A 174 -14.34 -2.72 0.13
CA VAL A 174 -15.06 -3.93 0.55
C VAL A 174 -14.54 -5.12 -0.27
N PRO A 175 -13.87 -6.11 0.34
CA PRO A 175 -13.34 -7.26 -0.38
C PRO A 175 -14.44 -8.28 -0.73
N ASN A 176 -14.22 -9.02 -1.81
CA ASN A 176 -15.03 -10.14 -2.26
C ASN A 176 -14.12 -11.33 -2.63
N PHE A 177 -14.50 -12.52 -2.19
CA PHE A 177 -13.70 -13.76 -2.11
C PHE A 177 -14.32 -14.95 -2.86
N GLU A 178 -15.26 -14.72 -3.79
CA GLU A 178 -16.15 -15.73 -4.39
C GLU A 178 -15.50 -17.01 -4.96
N ASP A 179 -14.27 -16.96 -5.48
CA ASP A 179 -13.70 -18.05 -6.30
C ASP A 179 -12.51 -18.79 -5.69
N ASN A 180 -12.07 -18.44 -4.48
CA ASN A 180 -10.82 -18.94 -3.87
C ASN A 180 -9.54 -18.71 -4.71
N MET A 181 -9.63 -17.89 -5.77
CA MET A 181 -8.56 -17.66 -6.76
C MET A 181 -8.09 -16.21 -6.78
N GLY A 182 -8.94 -15.25 -6.43
CA GLY A 182 -8.58 -13.83 -6.37
C GLY A 182 -9.40 -13.08 -5.35
N VAL A 183 -8.91 -11.91 -4.92
CA VAL A 183 -9.69 -10.98 -4.13
C VAL A 183 -10.08 -9.83 -5.07
N THR A 184 -11.38 -9.59 -5.20
CA THR A 184 -11.89 -8.38 -5.86
C THR A 184 -12.36 -7.40 -4.80
N CYS A 185 -12.40 -6.11 -5.11
CA CYS A 185 -12.83 -5.11 -4.13
C CYS A 185 -13.80 -4.12 -4.78
N ASN A 186 -14.74 -3.64 -3.98
CA ASN A 186 -15.67 -2.56 -4.33
C ASN A 186 -15.40 -1.32 -3.46
N PRO A 187 -15.63 -0.10 -3.95
CA PRO A 187 -15.51 1.08 -3.12
C PRO A 187 -16.50 1.08 -1.96
N ASN A 188 -16.04 1.55 -0.81
CA ASN A 188 -16.91 1.80 0.35
C ASN A 188 -17.80 3.04 0.13
N SER A 189 -18.69 3.30 1.08
CA SER A 189 -19.65 4.41 1.05
C SER A 189 -18.97 5.79 0.91
N LYS A 190 -17.97 6.08 1.75
CA LYS A 190 -17.20 7.32 1.77
C LYS A 190 -16.48 7.56 0.44
N TRP A 191 -15.84 6.52 -0.11
CA TRP A 191 -15.14 6.61 -1.39
C TRP A 191 -16.11 6.88 -2.55
N LYS A 192 -17.28 6.23 -2.57
CA LYS A 192 -18.33 6.49 -3.57
C LYS A 192 -18.81 7.94 -3.53
N GLU A 193 -18.91 8.54 -2.35
CA GLU A 193 -19.28 9.95 -2.21
C GLU A 193 -18.16 10.87 -2.72
N TYR A 194 -16.92 10.58 -2.37
CA TYR A 194 -15.75 11.33 -2.83
C TYR A 194 -15.63 11.34 -4.35
N LEU A 195 -15.84 10.21 -5.02
CA LEU A 195 -15.79 10.12 -6.49
C LEU A 195 -16.92 10.87 -7.22
N ARG A 196 -17.97 11.32 -6.51
CA ARG A 196 -19.07 12.12 -7.10
C ARG A 196 -18.81 13.63 -7.05
N LYS A 197 -17.81 14.07 -6.31
CA LYS A 197 -17.39 15.47 -6.18
C LYS A 197 -16.44 15.83 -7.32
#